data_AF-A0A967ID19-F1
#
_entry.id   AF-A0A967ID19-F1
#
_cell.length_a   1.000
_cell.length_b   1.000
_cell.length_c   1.000
_cell.angle_alpha   90.00
_cell.angle_beta   90.00
_cell.angle_gamma   90.00
#
_symmetry.space_group_name_H-M   'P 1'
#
loop_
_entity.id
_entity.type
_entity.pdbx_description
1 polymer ?
#
loop_
_entity_poly.entity_id
_entity_poly.type
_entity_poly.pdbx_seq_one_letter_code
_entity_poly.pdbx_strand_id
1 'polypeptide(L)' 'VLYEQARTPEDVLRRRTGLMLAAGQGLAELEPVADQMQALLGVDDTIKRKWLTDYRETISRSGRN' A
#
# COMPACT_ATOMS: atom_id res chain seq x y z
N VAL A 1 14.95 1.71 11.16
CA VAL A 1 13.74 2.50 11.51
C VAL A 1 12.58 1.97 10.66
N LEU A 2 11.66 1.12 11.14
CA LEU A 2 11.47 0.46 12.44
C LEU A 2 10.90 1.28 13.62
N TYR A 3 10.16 2.39 13.38
CA TYR A 3 9.47 3.16 14.44
C TYR A 3 7.94 3.17 14.33
N GLU A 4 7.38 2.65 13.23
CA GLU A 4 5.92 2.70 12.94
C GLU A 4 5.31 1.35 12.54
N GLN A 5 6.11 0.28 12.44
CA GLN A 5 5.70 -1.10 12.14
C GLN A 5 4.80 -1.30 10.90
N ALA A 6 5.19 -0.78 9.71
CA ALA A 6 4.41 -1.03 8.48
C ALA A 6 4.61 -2.47 8.05
N ARG A 7 3.52 -3.14 7.67
CA ARG A 7 3.56 -4.50 7.13
C ARG A 7 2.99 -4.60 5.72
N THR A 8 2.24 -3.58 5.28
CA THR A 8 1.75 -3.47 3.90
C THR A 8 1.87 -2.03 3.36
N PRO A 9 1.84 -1.84 2.03
CA PRO A 9 1.69 -0.52 1.40
C PRO A 9 0.44 0.24 1.87
N GLU A 10 -0.64 -0.45 2.25
CA GLU A 10 -1.84 0.20 2.81
C GLU A 10 -1.51 0.96 4.10
N ASP A 11 -0.69 0.39 5.00
CA ASP A 11 -0.31 1.08 6.24
C ASP A 11 0.35 2.44 5.96
N VAL A 12 1.18 2.51 4.91
CA VAL A 12 1.87 3.72 4.49
C VAL A 12 0.90 4.71 3.85
N LEU A 13 0.19 4.28 2.79
CA LEU A 13 -0.69 5.13 1.98
C LEU A 13 -1.93 5.61 2.76
N ARG A 14 -2.43 4.82 3.71
CA ARG A 14 -3.63 5.14 4.49
C ARG A 14 -3.31 5.87 5.79
N ARG A 15 -2.38 5.34 6.60
CA ARG A 15 -2.24 5.76 8.01
C ARG A 15 -1.13 6.78 8.25
N ARG A 16 -0.22 6.97 7.30
CA ARG A 16 0.98 7.83 7.47
C ARG A 16 1.03 9.01 6.53
N THR A 17 0.63 8.81 5.29
CA THR A 17 0.59 9.88 4.28
C THR A 17 -0.82 10.42 4.06
N GLY A 18 -1.86 9.63 4.39
CA GLY A 18 -3.26 9.97 4.14
C GLY A 18 -3.66 9.92 2.65
N LEU A 19 -2.75 9.54 1.74
CA LEU A 19 -2.97 9.52 0.29
C LEU A 19 -4.15 8.64 -0.13
N MET A 20 -4.45 7.57 0.60
CA MET A 20 -5.63 6.73 0.35
C MET A 20 -6.96 7.50 0.48
N LEU A 21 -6.99 8.56 1.30
CA LEU A 21 -8.16 9.42 1.52
C LEU A 21 -8.20 10.63 0.57
N ALA A 22 -7.13 10.86 -0.19
CA ALA A 22 -7.03 11.94 -1.16
C ALA A 22 -7.61 11.54 -2.53
N ALA A 23 -7.79 12.52 -3.41
CA ALA A 23 -8.10 12.26 -4.82
C ALA A 23 -7.01 11.38 -5.45
N GLY A 24 -7.40 10.34 -6.19
CA GLY A 24 -6.47 9.33 -6.74
C GLY A 24 -6.06 8.22 -5.76
N GLN A 25 -6.41 8.34 -4.47
CA GLN A 25 -6.37 7.25 -3.48
C GLN A 25 -5.00 6.55 -3.33
N GLY A 26 -3.89 7.26 -3.59
CA GLY A 26 -2.54 6.70 -3.53
C GLY A 26 -2.21 5.67 -4.63
N LEU A 27 -3.00 5.58 -5.69
CA LEU A 27 -2.83 4.56 -6.74
C LEU A 27 -1.58 4.77 -7.61
N ALA A 28 -1.09 6.01 -7.76
CA ALA A 28 0.13 6.30 -8.51
C ALA A 28 1.39 5.92 -7.69
N GLU A 29 1.31 6.06 -6.38
CA GLU A 29 2.37 5.80 -5.41
C GLU A 29 2.43 4.33 -4.97
N LEU A 30 1.38 3.55 -5.24
CA LEU A 30 1.23 2.16 -4.81
C LEU A 30 2.38 1.25 -5.26
N GLU A 31 2.75 1.29 -6.55
CA GLU A 31 3.78 0.41 -7.10
C GLU A 31 5.18 0.78 -6.55
N PRO A 32 5.62 2.06 -6.56
CA PRO A 32 6.89 2.45 -5.94
C PRO A 32 6.98 2.17 -4.42
N VAL A 33 5.87 2.35 -3.68
CA VAL A 33 5.84 2.02 -2.24
C VAL A 33 5.94 0.50 -2.04
N ALA A 34 5.28 -0.30 -2.88
CA ALA A 34 5.39 -1.76 -2.83
C ALA A 34 6.80 -2.25 -3.16
N ASP A 35 7.49 -1.66 -4.15
CA ASP A 35 8.89 -1.95 -4.47
C ASP A 35 9.82 -1.65 -3.29
N GLN A 36 9.69 -0.46 -2.69
CA GLN A 36 10.52 -0.07 -1.55
C GLN A 36 10.26 -0.97 -0.34
N MET A 37 8.99 -1.36 -0.09
CA MET A 37 8.65 -2.30 0.98
C MET A 37 9.13 -3.73 0.70
N GLN A 38 9.12 -4.18 -0.57
CA GLN A 38 9.68 -5.48 -0.96
C GLN A 38 11.17 -5.54 -0.60
N ALA A 39 11.94 -4.54 -0.98
CA ALA A 39 13.37 -4.44 -0.68
C ALA A 39 13.67 -4.31 0.82
N LEU A 40 12.88 -3.52 1.56
CA LEU A 40 13.08 -3.31 3.00
C LEU A 40 12.68 -4.51 3.87
N LEU A 41 11.68 -5.28 3.45
CA LEU A 41 11.16 -6.42 4.22
C LEU A 41 11.69 -7.78 3.73
N GLY A 42 12.41 -7.82 2.60
CA GLY A 42 12.99 -9.03 2.03
C GLY A 42 11.95 -10.05 1.57
N VAL A 43 10.76 -9.59 1.14
CA VAL A 43 9.67 -10.46 0.67
C VAL A 43 9.75 -10.71 -0.84
N ASP A 44 9.09 -11.78 -1.30
CA ASP A 44 9.09 -12.16 -2.70
C ASP A 44 8.06 -11.37 -3.55
N ASP A 45 8.12 -11.62 -4.85
CA ASP A 45 7.18 -11.09 -5.85
C ASP A 45 5.72 -11.51 -5.59
N THR A 46 5.51 -12.68 -4.98
CA THR A 46 4.19 -13.21 -4.64
C THR A 46 3.51 -12.33 -3.60
N ILE A 47 4.23 -11.97 -2.54
CA ILE A 47 3.76 -11.07 -1.49
C ILE A 47 3.54 -9.65 -2.06
N LYS A 48 4.47 -9.14 -2.88
CA LYS A 48 4.29 -7.83 -3.56
C LYS A 48 2.99 -7.81 -4.36
N ARG A 49 2.77 -8.80 -5.24
CA ARG A 49 1.55 -8.90 -6.08
C ARG A 49 0.28 -9.03 -5.23
N LYS A 50 0.34 -9.72 -4.09
CA LYS A 50 -0.77 -9.80 -3.16
C LYS A 50 -1.12 -8.42 -2.60
N TRP A 51 -0.15 -7.66 -2.10
CA TRP A 51 -0.38 -6.30 -1.59
C TRP A 51 -1.04 -5.37 -2.61
N LEU A 52 -0.56 -5.40 -3.87
CA LEU A 52 -1.12 -4.58 -4.95
C LEU A 52 -2.60 -4.94 -5.23
N THR A 53 -2.93 -6.23 -5.16
CA THR A 53 -4.29 -6.74 -5.39
C THR A 53 -5.20 -6.38 -4.22
N ASP A 54 -4.79 -6.68 -2.98
CA ASP A 54 -5.53 -6.38 -1.75
C ASP A 54 -5.87 -4.88 -1.65
N TYR A 55 -4.92 -4.00 -1.99
CA TYR A 55 -5.10 -2.55 -1.94
C TYR A 55 -6.11 -2.05 -2.99
N ARG A 56 -5.99 -2.52 -4.24
CA ARG A 56 -6.93 -2.18 -5.33
C ARG A 56 -8.34 -2.69 -5.01
N GLU A 57 -8.47 -3.89 -4.45
CA GLU A 57 -9.75 -4.41 -3.97
C GLU A 57 -10.34 -3.52 -2.86
N THR A 58 -9.54 -3.14 -1.87
CA THR A 58 -9.98 -2.30 -0.75
C THR A 58 -10.52 -0.95 -1.23
N ILE A 59 -9.84 -0.30 -2.18
CA ILE A 59 -10.31 0.92 -2.83
C ILE A 59 -11.64 0.70 -3.56
N SER A 60 -11.76 -0.36 -4.38
CA SER A 60 -12.99 -0.67 -5.13
C SER A 60 -14.21 -0.99 -4.25
N ARG A 61 -13.97 -1.45 -3.00
CA ARG A 61 -15.00 -1.66 -1.98
C ARG A 61 -15.34 -0.37 -1.26
N SER A 62 -14.36 0.52 -1.03
CA SER A 62 -14.55 1.80 -0.34
C SER A 62 -15.27 2.86 -1.19
N GLY A 63 -15.16 2.80 -2.52
CA GLY A 63 -15.84 3.72 -3.45
C GLY A 63 -17.32 3.40 -3.73
N ARG A 64 -17.98 2.63 -2.86
CA ARG A 64 -19.37 2.16 -3.02
C ARG A 64 -20.38 2.77 -2.02
N ASN A 65 -19.98 3.85 -1.34
CA ASN A 65 -20.83 4.69 -0.50
C ASN A 65 -21.12 6.02 -1.20
#